data_AF-A0A958K9C9-F1
#
_entry.id   AF-A0A958K9C9-F1
#
_cell.length_a   1.000
_cell.length_b   1.000
_cell.length_c   1.000
_cell.angle_alpha   90.00
_cell.angle_beta   90.00
_cell.angle_gamma   90.00
#
_symmetry.space_group_name_H-M   'P 1'
#
loop_
_entity.id
_entity.type
_entity.pdbx_description
1 polymer ?
#
loop_
_entity_poly.entity_id
_entity_poly.type
_entity_poly.pdbx_seq_one_letter_code
_entity_poly.pdbx_strand_id
1 'polypeptide(L)'
;MKRSFYLRSALEVAPDLIGMKLCTKVGKKITSGMIVEVEAYCGDIDPAAHTFNGPTKRNQVMFEMGGKCYVYFTYGMHYCVNVVTGPQKVGDAVLIRALEPVEGVEIINRRRGKVRGLNLTNGPAKLTQALGIDLRHLGEDLIESKKIWLEP
;
A
#
# COMPACT_ATOMS: atom_id res chain seq x y z
N MET A 1 13.76 -4.18 -3.07
CA MET A 1 13.90 -4.16 -1.59
C MET A 1 14.22 -5.55 -1.06
N LYS A 2 14.85 -5.69 0.12
CA LYS A 2 15.10 -6.99 0.78
C LYS A 2 14.05 -7.27 1.85
N ARG A 3 13.77 -8.55 2.14
CA ARG A 3 12.81 -8.97 3.19
C ARG A 3 13.10 -8.33 4.55
N SER A 4 14.38 -8.21 4.91
CA SER A 4 14.84 -7.60 6.16
C SER A 4 14.34 -6.17 6.37
N PHE A 5 14.07 -5.41 5.30
CA PHE A 5 13.48 -4.06 5.42
C PHE A 5 12.10 -4.11 6.05
N TYR A 6 11.27 -5.07 5.63
CA TYR A 6 9.88 -5.20 6.06
C TYR A 6 9.70 -5.96 7.37
N LEU A 7 10.71 -6.70 7.83
CA LEU A 7 10.64 -7.46 9.09
C LEU A 7 10.77 -6.59 10.35
N ARG A 8 10.95 -5.28 10.18
CA ARG A 8 10.98 -4.28 11.26
C ARG A 8 9.57 -3.86 11.64
N SER A 9 9.41 -3.16 12.77
CA SER A 9 8.11 -2.68 13.23
C SER A 9 7.48 -1.68 12.25
N ALA A 10 6.15 -1.51 12.29
CA ALA A 10 5.48 -0.49 11.47
C ALA A 10 6.03 0.93 11.72
N LEU A 11 6.42 1.24 12.97
CA LEU A 11 6.99 2.54 13.37
C LEU A 11 8.38 2.80 12.78
N GLU A 12 9.17 1.76 12.54
CA GLU A 12 10.47 1.88 11.87
C GLU A 12 10.32 1.94 10.34
N VAL A 13 9.41 1.15 9.78
CA VAL A 13 9.22 1.07 8.32
C VAL A 13 8.51 2.29 7.76
N ALA A 14 7.52 2.84 8.47
CA ALA A 14 6.74 3.98 8.00
C ALA A 14 7.58 5.20 7.58
N PRO A 15 8.49 5.74 8.40
CA PRO A 15 9.31 6.88 7.98
C PRO A 15 10.23 6.53 6.80
N ASP A 16 10.75 5.31 6.74
CA ASP A 16 11.63 4.86 5.65
C ASP A 16 10.88 4.64 4.32
N LEU A 17 9.56 4.51 4.35
CA LEU A 17 8.74 4.45 3.14
C LEU A 17 8.59 5.83 2.50
N ILE A 18 8.77 6.93 3.23
CA ILE A 18 8.71 8.28 2.67
C ILE A 18 9.86 8.47 1.67
N GLY A 19 9.53 8.96 0.48
CA GLY A 19 10.48 9.14 -0.62
C GLY A 19 10.64 7.91 -1.51
N MET A 20 10.18 6.72 -1.09
CA MET A 20 10.16 5.54 -1.94
C MET A 20 9.07 5.63 -3.00
N LYS A 21 9.23 4.95 -4.14
CA LYS A 21 8.19 4.85 -5.17
C LYS A 21 7.33 3.60 -4.97
N LEU A 22 6.01 3.79 -4.94
CA LEU A 22 5.05 2.71 -5.15
C LEU A 22 4.77 2.55 -6.64
N CYS A 23 5.10 1.38 -7.17
CA CYS A 23 4.97 1.06 -8.58
C CYS A 23 3.89 0.01 -8.82
N THR A 24 3.11 0.16 -9.87
CA THR A 24 2.15 -0.85 -10.32
C THR A 24 2.24 -1.09 -11.83
N LYS A 25 1.92 -2.32 -12.23
CA LYS A 25 1.83 -2.72 -13.63
C LYS A 25 0.45 -3.28 -13.94
N VAL A 26 -0.27 -2.62 -14.84
CA VAL A 26 -1.57 -3.09 -15.36
C VAL A 26 -1.43 -3.34 -16.86
N GLY A 27 -1.47 -4.61 -17.25
CA GLY A 27 -1.13 -5.01 -18.62
C GLY A 27 0.34 -4.72 -18.93
N LYS A 28 0.60 -3.92 -19.97
CA LYS A 28 1.96 -3.50 -20.37
C LYS A 28 2.34 -2.11 -19.83
N LYS A 29 1.48 -1.49 -19.02
CA LYS A 29 1.62 -0.10 -18.59
C LYS A 29 2.05 -0.02 -17.13
N ILE A 30 3.14 0.69 -16.86
CA ILE A 30 3.62 0.98 -15.52
C ILE A 30 3.10 2.36 -15.10
N THR A 31 2.70 2.47 -13.85
CA THR A 31 2.40 3.74 -13.18
C THR A 31 3.05 3.75 -11.82
N SER A 32 3.60 4.88 -11.40
CA SER A 32 4.22 5.00 -10.08
C SER A 32 4.03 6.38 -9.47
N GLY A 33 4.20 6.44 -8.15
CA GLY A 33 4.30 7.70 -7.44
C GLY A 33 5.18 7.56 -6.19
N MET A 34 5.87 8.63 -5.85
CA MET A 34 6.67 8.75 -4.64
C MET A 34 5.75 8.84 -3.43
N ILE A 35 6.02 8.07 -2.38
CA ILE A 35 5.25 8.05 -1.15
C ILE A 35 5.59 9.30 -0.35
N VAL A 36 4.57 10.11 -0.06
CA VAL A 36 4.72 11.39 0.67
C VAL A 36 3.91 11.44 1.95
N GLU A 37 3.02 10.48 2.18
CA GLU A 37 2.23 10.36 3.41
C GLU A 37 1.92 8.89 3.69
N VAL A 38 2.14 8.48 4.94
CA VAL A 38 1.86 7.12 5.43
C VAL A 38 1.26 7.16 6.83
N GLU A 39 0.70 6.04 7.27
CA GLU A 39 0.20 5.85 8.64
C GLU A 39 0.53 4.44 9.12
N ALA A 40 1.15 4.32 10.30
CA ALA A 40 1.54 3.05 10.89
C ALA A 40 0.40 2.50 11.76
N TYR A 41 0.13 1.21 11.63
CA TYR A 41 -0.81 0.46 12.48
C TYR A 41 -0.07 -0.65 13.21
N CYS A 42 -0.14 -0.63 14.55
CA CYS A 42 0.68 -1.47 15.43
C CYS A 42 -0.12 -2.64 16.02
N GLY A 43 -0.66 -3.50 15.16
CA GLY A 43 -1.17 -4.81 15.59
C GLY A 43 -2.20 -4.78 16.72
N ASP A 44 -1.95 -5.59 17.75
CA ASP A 44 -2.80 -5.83 18.91
C ASP A 44 -2.77 -4.72 19.97
N ILE A 45 -1.82 -3.79 19.89
CA ILE A 45 -1.73 -2.64 20.80
C ILE A 45 -2.43 -1.38 20.27
N ASP A 46 -2.90 -1.42 19.02
CA ASP A 46 -3.50 -0.28 18.33
C ASP A 46 -5.00 -0.50 18.06
N PRO A 47 -5.91 0.12 18.84
CA PRO A 47 -7.35 0.00 18.65
C PRO A 47 -7.86 0.48 17.27
N ALA A 48 -7.09 1.26 16.53
CA ALA A 48 -7.45 1.69 15.18
C ALA A 48 -7.09 0.65 14.10
N ALA A 49 -6.22 -0.31 14.43
CA ALA A 49 -5.78 -1.34 13.50
C ALA A 49 -6.88 -2.38 13.24
N HIS A 50 -6.98 -2.85 11.99
CA HIS A 50 -7.83 -3.99 11.65
C HIS A 50 -7.44 -5.27 12.41
N THR A 51 -6.22 -5.33 12.94
CA THR A 51 -5.62 -6.49 13.60
C THR A 51 -5.77 -6.45 15.12
N PHE A 52 -6.32 -5.37 15.69
CA PHE A 52 -6.51 -5.20 17.14
C PHE A 52 -7.24 -6.38 17.81
N ASN A 53 -8.35 -6.82 17.20
CA ASN A 53 -9.16 -7.95 17.70
C ASN A 53 -8.69 -9.31 17.17
N GLY A 54 -7.48 -9.38 16.61
CA GLY A 54 -6.90 -10.61 16.06
C GLY A 54 -7.29 -10.94 14.61
N PRO A 55 -6.93 -12.16 14.15
CA PRO A 55 -7.06 -12.56 12.76
C PRO A 55 -8.50 -12.87 12.36
N THR A 56 -8.86 -12.40 11.17
CA THR A 56 -10.11 -12.64 10.46
C THR A 56 -9.79 -13.00 9.01
N LYS A 57 -10.76 -13.56 8.28
CA LYS A 57 -10.59 -13.83 6.84
C LYS A 57 -10.19 -12.58 6.03
N ARG A 58 -10.61 -11.39 6.48
CA ARG A 58 -10.36 -10.11 5.78
C ARG A 58 -8.94 -9.60 6.00
N ASN A 59 -8.38 -9.75 7.20
CA ASN A 59 -7.08 -9.17 7.57
C ASN A 59 -5.96 -10.22 7.65
N GLN A 60 -6.22 -11.49 7.33
CA GLN A 60 -5.26 -12.60 7.50
C GLN A 60 -3.89 -12.33 6.87
N VAL A 61 -3.84 -11.60 5.75
CA VAL A 61 -2.59 -11.22 5.07
C VAL A 61 -1.70 -10.34 5.95
N MET A 62 -2.28 -9.51 6.84
CA MET A 62 -1.50 -8.70 7.79
C MET A 62 -0.77 -9.55 8.83
N PHE A 63 -1.19 -10.80 9.06
CA PHE A 63 -0.53 -11.75 9.96
C PHE A 63 0.50 -12.63 9.24
N GLU A 64 0.72 -12.42 7.95
CA GLU A 64 1.83 -13.04 7.23
C GLU A 64 3.16 -12.33 7.51
N MET A 65 4.25 -12.84 6.93
CA MET A 65 5.57 -12.23 7.08
C MET A 65 5.65 -10.88 6.33
N GLY A 66 6.35 -9.90 6.91
CA GLY A 66 6.53 -8.57 6.31
C GLY A 66 6.91 -8.57 4.83
N GLY A 67 6.41 -7.57 4.10
CA GLY A 67 6.59 -7.39 2.67
C GLY A 67 5.42 -7.91 1.83
N LYS A 68 4.28 -8.23 2.45
CA LYS A 68 3.02 -8.48 1.75
C LYS A 68 2.26 -7.19 1.50
N CYS A 69 1.52 -7.16 0.39
CA CYS A 69 0.58 -6.11 0.07
C CYS A 69 -0.79 -6.42 0.68
N TYR A 70 -1.25 -5.60 1.63
CA TYR A 70 -2.59 -5.72 2.19
C TYR A 70 -3.53 -4.68 1.57
N VAL A 71 -4.46 -5.16 0.74
CA VAL A 71 -5.51 -4.34 0.11
C VAL A 71 -6.87 -4.70 0.67
N TYR A 72 -7.63 -3.68 1.09
CA TYR A 72 -9.00 -3.88 1.54
C TYR A 72 -9.96 -2.92 0.86
N PHE A 73 -11.18 -3.40 0.66
CA PHE A 73 -12.30 -2.57 0.19
C PHE A 73 -12.95 -1.87 1.38
N THR A 74 -13.33 -0.60 1.20
CA THR A 74 -13.97 0.25 2.21
C THR A 74 -15.07 1.12 1.59
N TYR A 75 -16.07 1.46 2.42
CA TYR A 75 -17.22 2.29 2.08
C TYR A 75 -17.97 1.88 0.80
N GLY A 76 -17.92 0.60 0.42
CA GLY A 76 -18.64 0.08 -0.74
C GLY A 76 -18.11 0.56 -2.10
N MET A 77 -16.99 1.29 -2.17
CA MET A 77 -16.52 1.89 -3.43
C MET A 77 -15.02 2.14 -3.54
N HIS A 78 -14.24 1.96 -2.47
CA HIS A 78 -12.84 2.38 -2.45
C HIS A 78 -11.89 1.29 -1.94
N TYR A 79 -10.65 1.32 -2.41
CA TYR A 79 -9.58 0.46 -1.90
C TYR A 79 -8.54 1.29 -1.14
N CYS A 80 -7.98 0.70 -0.10
CA CYS A 80 -6.76 1.17 0.55
C CYS A 80 -5.66 0.10 0.38
N VAL A 81 -4.41 0.54 0.36
CA VAL A 81 -3.24 -0.35 0.21
C VAL A 81 -2.26 -0.11 1.34
N ASN A 82 -1.78 -1.21 1.93
CA ASN A 82 -0.88 -1.22 3.06
C ASN A 82 0.29 -2.15 2.76
N VAL A 83 1.43 -1.84 3.36
CA VAL A 83 2.62 -2.68 3.39
C VAL A 83 2.62 -3.43 4.72
N VAL A 84 2.49 -4.75 4.71
CA VAL A 84 2.60 -5.57 5.92
C VAL A 84 4.04 -5.54 6.42
N THR A 85 4.20 -5.39 7.73
CA THR A 85 5.52 -5.27 8.39
C THR A 85 5.63 -6.21 9.57
N GLY A 86 6.84 -6.36 10.10
CA GLY A 86 7.14 -7.23 11.22
C GLY A 86 7.22 -8.73 10.89
N PRO A 87 7.55 -9.56 11.89
CA PRO A 87 7.47 -11.01 11.81
C PRO A 87 6.04 -11.53 11.56
N GLN A 88 5.94 -12.79 11.13
CA GLN A 88 4.65 -13.47 11.01
C GLN A 88 3.89 -13.44 12.34
N LYS A 89 2.56 -13.34 12.25
CA LYS A 89 1.60 -13.28 13.37
C LYS A 89 1.52 -11.97 14.14
N VAL A 90 2.34 -10.96 13.80
CA VAL A 90 2.30 -9.66 14.51
C VAL A 90 1.10 -8.81 14.10
N GLY A 91 0.76 -8.75 12.80
CA GLY A 91 -0.39 -7.96 12.36
C GLY A 91 -0.10 -6.48 12.12
N ASP A 92 1.18 -6.10 12.03
CA ASP A 92 1.62 -4.73 11.76
C ASP A 92 1.50 -4.39 10.27
N ALA A 93 1.15 -3.14 9.96
CA ALA A 93 1.21 -2.63 8.60
C ALA A 93 1.35 -1.12 8.53
N VAL A 94 1.77 -0.63 7.36
CA VAL A 94 1.82 0.80 7.02
C VAL A 94 0.86 1.09 5.87
N LEU A 95 -0.15 1.92 6.13
CA LEU A 95 -1.04 2.45 5.10
C LEU A 95 -0.32 3.50 4.28
N ILE A 96 -0.41 3.40 2.95
CA ILE A 96 0.05 4.46 2.05
C ILE A 96 -1.12 5.42 1.83
N ARG A 97 -0.93 6.70 2.18
CA ARG A 97 -2.00 7.70 2.21
C ARG A 97 -1.94 8.67 1.06
N ALA A 98 -0.75 9.04 0.59
CA ALA A 98 -0.60 9.94 -0.54
C ALA A 98 0.66 9.65 -1.34
N LEU A 99 0.58 9.96 -2.64
CA LEU A 99 1.71 9.89 -3.56
C LEU A 99 1.91 11.19 -4.32
N GLU A 100 3.15 11.51 -4.68
CA GLU A 100 3.49 12.40 -5.79
C GLU A 100 3.66 11.56 -7.08
N PRO A 101 2.83 11.74 -8.13
CA PRO A 101 2.94 10.93 -9.35
C PRO A 101 4.29 11.11 -10.06
N VAL A 102 4.93 10.01 -10.48
CA VAL A 102 6.26 10.00 -11.12
C VAL A 102 6.22 9.42 -12.53
N GLU A 103 5.67 8.20 -12.70
CA GLU A 103 5.64 7.51 -13.99
C GLU A 103 4.21 7.23 -14.46
N GLY A 104 3.99 7.32 -15.77
CA GLY A 104 2.69 6.99 -16.38
C GLY A 104 1.60 7.99 -16.02
N VAL A 105 1.96 9.28 -15.87
CA VAL A 105 1.06 10.36 -15.45
C VAL A 105 -0.15 10.48 -16.37
N GLU A 106 -0.02 10.23 -17.67
CA GLU A 106 -1.15 10.23 -18.62
C GLU A 106 -2.13 9.07 -18.35
N ILE A 107 -1.63 7.94 -17.86
CA ILE A 107 -2.47 6.79 -17.46
C ILE A 107 -3.17 7.10 -16.14
N ILE A 108 -2.46 7.67 -15.17
CA ILE A 108 -3.01 8.16 -13.91
C ILE A 108 -4.14 9.16 -14.19
N ASN A 109 -3.89 10.18 -15.01
CA ASN A 109 -4.90 11.17 -15.40
C ASN A 109 -6.14 10.53 -16.05
N ARG A 110 -5.95 9.55 -16.94
CA ARG A 110 -7.08 8.82 -17.56
C ARG A 110 -7.89 8.05 -16.53
N ARG A 111 -7.24 7.31 -15.62
CA ARG A 111 -7.93 6.57 -14.54
C ARG A 111 -8.67 7.50 -13.58
N ARG A 112 -8.15 8.72 -13.36
CA ARG A 112 -8.74 9.74 -12.49
C ARG A 112 -9.73 10.67 -13.21
N GLY A 113 -10.02 10.43 -14.50
CA GLY A 113 -11.06 11.14 -15.25
C GLY A 113 -10.78 12.64 -15.40
N LYS A 114 -11.59 13.48 -14.76
CA LYS A 114 -11.47 14.96 -14.80
C LYS A 114 -10.59 15.55 -13.70
N VAL A 115 -10.14 14.76 -12.73
CA VAL A 115 -9.34 15.22 -11.59
C VAL A 115 -7.93 15.59 -12.06
N ARG A 116 -7.38 16.70 -11.59
CA ARG A 116 -6.05 17.20 -11.96
C ARG A 116 -5.26 17.71 -10.74
N GLY A 117 -3.96 17.86 -10.92
CA GLY A 117 -3.05 18.43 -9.92
C GLY A 117 -2.98 17.61 -8.64
N LEU A 118 -2.90 18.29 -7.50
CA LEU A 118 -2.73 17.68 -6.17
C LEU A 118 -3.81 16.64 -5.82
N ASN A 119 -5.00 16.74 -6.41
CA ASN A 119 -6.13 15.84 -6.14
C ASN A 119 -6.02 14.45 -6.80
N LEU A 120 -4.98 14.19 -7.58
CA LEU A 120 -4.78 12.91 -8.25
C LEU A 120 -4.58 11.76 -7.26
N THR A 121 -3.72 11.98 -6.25
CA THR A 121 -3.16 10.92 -5.39
C THR A 121 -3.03 11.33 -3.92
N ASN A 122 -3.59 12.47 -3.50
CA ASN A 122 -3.60 12.95 -2.10
C ASN A 122 -4.66 12.27 -1.21
N GLY A 123 -4.72 10.95 -1.25
CA GLY A 123 -5.61 10.17 -0.39
C GLY A 123 -5.58 8.69 -0.74
N PRO A 124 -5.82 7.80 0.24
CA PRO A 124 -5.61 6.35 0.09
C PRO A 124 -6.51 5.74 -1.00
N ALA A 125 -7.78 6.17 -1.06
CA ALA A 125 -8.69 5.76 -2.13
C ALA A 125 -8.35 6.37 -3.50
N LYS A 126 -7.72 7.54 -3.52
CA LYS A 126 -7.38 8.27 -4.75
C LYS A 126 -6.17 7.64 -5.42
N LEU A 127 -5.13 7.34 -4.64
CA LEU A 127 -3.91 6.71 -5.16
C LEU A 127 -4.15 5.28 -5.66
N THR A 128 -5.04 4.52 -5.01
CA THR A 128 -5.37 3.17 -5.49
C THR A 128 -6.07 3.22 -6.85
N GLN A 129 -7.00 4.16 -7.05
CA GLN A 129 -7.62 4.39 -8.37
C GLN A 129 -6.60 4.88 -9.41
N ALA A 130 -5.70 5.78 -9.04
CA ALA A 130 -4.65 6.31 -9.92
C ALA A 130 -3.71 5.20 -10.41
N LEU A 131 -3.30 4.31 -9.52
CA LEU A 131 -2.37 3.22 -9.82
C LEU A 131 -3.05 1.92 -10.27
N GLY A 132 -4.39 1.87 -10.27
CA GLY A 132 -5.15 0.67 -10.66
C GLY A 132 -5.04 -0.47 -9.66
N ILE A 133 -4.90 -0.14 -8.37
CA ILE A 133 -4.82 -1.09 -7.25
C ILE A 133 -6.24 -1.50 -6.83
N ASP A 134 -6.43 -2.80 -6.69
CA ASP A 134 -7.65 -3.47 -6.24
C ASP A 134 -7.33 -4.82 -5.56
N LEU A 135 -8.34 -5.62 -5.24
CA LEU A 135 -8.18 -6.90 -4.54
C LEU A 135 -7.29 -7.92 -5.26
N ARG A 136 -6.99 -7.77 -6.55
CA ARG A 136 -6.04 -8.66 -7.25
C ARG A 136 -4.59 -8.49 -6.77
N HIS A 137 -4.34 -7.46 -5.95
CA HIS A 137 -3.05 -7.16 -5.36
C HIS A 137 -2.96 -7.62 -3.89
N LEU A 138 -4.06 -8.07 -3.29
CA LEU A 138 -4.07 -8.58 -1.92
C LEU A 138 -3.18 -9.83 -1.82
N GLY A 139 -2.23 -9.81 -0.89
CA GLY A 139 -1.29 -10.91 -0.65
C GLY A 139 -0.10 -10.95 -1.62
N GLU A 140 -0.01 -10.03 -2.59
CA GLU A 140 1.16 -9.92 -3.46
C GLU A 140 2.42 -9.67 -2.61
N ASP A 141 3.51 -10.32 -2.99
CA ASP A 141 4.80 -10.14 -2.35
C ASP A 141 5.53 -8.95 -2.96
N LEU A 142 5.73 -7.87 -2.21
CA LEU A 142 6.31 -6.62 -2.72
C LEU A 142 7.78 -6.73 -3.15
N ILE A 143 8.41 -7.87 -2.91
CA ILE A 143 9.80 -8.16 -3.34
C ILE A 143 9.81 -8.89 -4.69
N GLU A 144 8.85 -9.78 -4.93
CA GLU A 144 8.84 -10.68 -6.09
C GLU A 144 7.77 -10.33 -7.12
N SER A 145 6.76 -9.57 -6.72
CA SER A 145 5.61 -9.26 -7.56
C SER A 145 6.02 -8.43 -8.76
N LYS A 146 5.48 -8.84 -9.91
CA LYS A 146 5.56 -8.08 -11.18
C LYS A 146 4.37 -7.15 -11.38
N LYS A 147 3.44 -7.10 -10.41
CA LYS A 147 2.20 -6.31 -10.46
C LYS A 147 2.27 -5.08 -9.57
N ILE A 148 2.88 -5.18 -8.40
CA ILE A 148 3.02 -4.09 -7.43
C ILE A 148 4.32 -4.26 -6.63
N TRP A 149 5.15 -3.22 -6.55
CA TRP A 149 6.42 -3.29 -5.84
C TRP A 149 6.85 -1.90 -5.34
N LEU A 150 7.90 -1.89 -4.52
CA LEU A 150 8.53 -0.66 -4.00
C LEU A 150 9.96 -0.51 -4.54
N GLU A 151 10.28 0.70 -4.97
CA GLU A 151 11.63 1.13 -5.39
C GLU A 151 12.13 2.26 -4.49
N PRO A 152 13.43 2.33 -4.18
CA PRO A 152 14.05 3.52 -3.60
C PRO A 152 13.90 4.75 -4.50
#